data_AF-A0A2N2IMF4-F1
#
_entry.id   AF-A0A2N2IMF4-F1
#
_cell.length_a   1.000
_cell.length_b   1.000
_cell.length_c   1.000
_cell.angle_alpha   90.00
_cell.angle_beta   90.00
_cell.angle_gamma   90.00
#
_symmetry.space_group_name_H-M   'P 1'
#
loop_
_entity.id
_entity.type
_entity.pdbx_description
1 polymer ?
#
loop_
_entity_poly.entity_id
_entity_poly.type
_entity_poly.pdbx_seq_one_letter_code
_entity_poly.pdbx_strand_id
1 'polypeptide(L)'
;MGGSDLGFSLYVHIPFCVRICTYCDFPRVLLPNVTATSAGTTAPETFIQDPEATFSAMTRALRALPADMRSRPVDTVFFGGGTPSCVPPVLIAGILRTARELFAFDDDAEISTEANPEDVSPAWIHALLDAGVNRFSLGVQSFACAGPLGRRHTPQRAIEAVGHLRDAGVTNLNLDLMFALPEQGQAELARDLAELIALSPEHVSCYGLTLEPETPLGRDYAAGRYLFPEDDVWLELYRTIQDRLESAGYEQYEISNWARPGRECRHNLRIWEGADYLGIGPAAVSRWRRWRWTEPADPAEYRRRVEGCLWPQEGPSPWAAASDTVDDGGEDIETLLTGTRLLRGFDLGRLHGRLREDCICDLRTKGLLWQTGGRVGLTRPGLPVADSILAQLVDALRAPEESVR
;
A
#
# COMPACT_ATOMS: atom_id res chain seq x y z
N MET A 1 24.51 0.62 -13.37
CA MET A 1 24.82 -0.52 -12.47
C MET A 1 24.50 -0.12 -11.03
N GLY A 2 23.22 -0.10 -10.63
CA GLY A 2 22.83 0.49 -9.33
C GLY A 2 21.53 -0.02 -8.72
N GLY A 3 21.12 -1.27 -9.00
CA GLY A 3 19.88 -1.83 -8.46
C GLY A 3 20.03 -3.11 -7.63
N SER A 4 21.27 -3.62 -7.45
CA SER A 4 21.49 -4.97 -6.91
C SER A 4 21.38 -5.09 -5.38
N ASP A 5 21.33 -3.99 -4.64
CA ASP A 5 21.41 -4.00 -3.16
C ASP A 5 20.11 -3.61 -2.44
N LEU A 6 19.08 -3.14 -3.17
CA LEU A 6 17.84 -2.62 -2.57
C LEU A 6 16.79 -3.69 -2.23
N GLY A 7 17.18 -4.95 -2.00
CA GLY A 7 16.24 -6.06 -1.75
C GLY A 7 15.35 -6.41 -2.95
N PHE A 8 14.51 -7.43 -2.80
CA PHE A 8 13.52 -7.84 -3.81
C PHE A 8 12.22 -8.26 -3.10
N SER A 9 11.10 -7.74 -3.59
CA SER A 9 9.80 -7.88 -2.93
C SER A 9 8.78 -8.61 -3.80
N LEU A 10 7.98 -9.49 -3.21
CA LEU A 10 6.82 -10.09 -3.85
C LEU A 10 5.54 -9.42 -3.32
N TYR A 11 4.70 -8.96 -4.23
CA TYR A 11 3.35 -8.51 -3.91
C TYR A 11 2.34 -9.50 -4.48
N VAL A 12 1.41 -9.96 -3.67
CA VAL A 12 0.34 -10.87 -4.09
C VAL A 12 -0.99 -10.16 -3.94
N HIS A 13 -1.57 -9.79 -5.07
CA HIS A 13 -2.85 -9.09 -5.11
C HIS A 13 -4.01 -10.09 -5.03
N ILE A 14 -4.76 -10.05 -3.94
CA ILE A 14 -5.95 -10.89 -3.72
C ILE A 14 -7.18 -10.01 -3.98
N PRO A 15 -7.86 -10.13 -5.13
CA PRO A 15 -8.84 -9.15 -5.58
C PRO A 15 -10.23 -9.34 -4.92
N PHE A 16 -10.37 -10.22 -3.93
CA PHE A 16 -11.69 -10.63 -3.44
C PHE A 16 -12.11 -9.83 -2.22
N CYS A 17 -13.38 -9.42 -2.19
CA CYS A 17 -14.02 -8.81 -1.03
C CYS A 17 -15.36 -9.48 -0.72
N VAL A 18 -15.71 -9.55 0.57
CA VAL A 18 -17.06 -9.93 1.03
C VAL A 18 -18.01 -8.73 0.91
N ARG A 19 -17.50 -7.52 1.10
CA ARG A 19 -18.21 -6.26 0.94
C ARG A 19 -17.25 -5.22 0.37
N ILE A 20 -17.73 -4.37 -0.52
CA ILE A 20 -16.98 -3.22 -1.03
C ILE A 20 -17.31 -2.01 -0.15
N CYS A 21 -16.28 -1.34 0.37
CA CYS A 21 -16.43 -0.13 1.17
C CYS A 21 -16.83 1.04 0.27
N THR A 22 -17.55 2.01 0.84
CA THR A 22 -18.13 3.13 0.07
C THR A 22 -17.08 4.06 -0.52
N TYR A 23 -15.87 4.08 0.04
CA TYR A 23 -14.73 4.90 -0.39
C TYR A 23 -13.73 4.16 -1.27
N CYS A 24 -13.80 2.82 -1.32
CA CYS A 24 -12.75 2.01 -1.91
C CYS A 24 -12.80 2.10 -3.44
N ASP A 25 -11.67 2.42 -4.06
CA ASP A 25 -11.44 2.54 -5.50
C ASP A 25 -10.50 1.46 -6.05
N PHE A 26 -9.77 0.75 -5.16
CA PHE A 26 -8.86 -0.33 -5.50
C PHE A 26 -9.47 -1.38 -6.46
N PRO A 27 -8.66 -2.10 -7.26
CA PRO A 27 -9.13 -3.25 -8.01
C PRO A 27 -9.65 -4.36 -7.09
N ARG A 28 -10.94 -4.70 -7.18
CA ARG A 28 -11.57 -5.79 -6.40
C ARG A 28 -12.84 -6.31 -7.05
N VAL A 29 -13.26 -7.50 -6.64
CA VAL A 29 -14.49 -8.18 -7.02
C VAL A 29 -15.19 -8.76 -5.78
N LEU A 30 -16.52 -8.87 -5.82
CA LEU A 30 -17.29 -9.49 -4.75
C LEU A 30 -17.26 -11.02 -4.84
N LEU A 31 -17.11 -11.71 -3.71
CA LEU A 31 -17.27 -13.16 -3.66
C LEU A 31 -18.75 -13.56 -3.88
N PRO A 32 -19.04 -14.57 -4.72
CA PRO A 32 -20.38 -14.88 -5.24
C PRO A 32 -21.41 -15.35 -4.20
N ASN A 33 -20.98 -15.70 -2.98
CA ASN A 33 -21.85 -16.27 -1.95
C ASN A 33 -22.17 -15.32 -0.78
N VAL A 34 -21.92 -14.02 -0.94
CA VAL A 34 -22.31 -13.01 0.05
C VAL A 34 -23.53 -12.29 -0.50
N THR A 35 -24.70 -12.55 0.08
CA THR A 35 -25.97 -11.90 -0.31
C THR A 35 -25.80 -10.39 -0.34
N ALA A 36 -25.83 -9.81 -1.55
CA ALA A 36 -25.92 -8.38 -1.79
C ALA A 36 -27.21 -7.84 -1.18
N THR A 37 -27.16 -7.55 0.12
CA THR A 37 -28.27 -6.94 0.88
C THR A 37 -27.82 -5.57 1.36
N SER A 38 -27.52 -4.66 0.43
CA SER A 38 -27.80 -3.22 0.53
C SER A 38 -27.23 -2.45 -0.67
N ALA A 39 -28.13 -1.76 -1.38
CA ALA A 39 -27.92 -0.58 -2.23
C ALA A 39 -27.00 -0.68 -3.47
N GLY A 40 -27.63 -0.96 -4.62
CA GLY A 40 -27.59 -0.02 -5.74
C GLY A 40 -26.28 0.15 -6.51
N THR A 41 -25.70 -0.93 -7.02
CA THR A 41 -24.82 -0.86 -8.19
C THR A 41 -25.21 -1.92 -9.20
N THR A 42 -25.68 -1.48 -10.36
CA THR A 42 -25.74 -2.29 -11.57
C THR A 42 -24.31 -2.62 -12.00
N ALA A 43 -23.72 -3.68 -11.45
CA ALA A 43 -22.62 -4.36 -12.10
C ALA A 43 -23.24 -5.36 -13.08
N PRO A 44 -23.00 -5.23 -14.40
CA PRO A 44 -23.46 -6.20 -15.37
C PRO A 44 -22.68 -7.51 -15.19
N GLU A 45 -23.43 -8.61 -15.32
CA GLU A 45 -22.94 -9.96 -15.58
C GLU A 45 -22.28 -10.73 -14.43
N THR A 46 -22.94 -11.84 -14.12
CA THR A 46 -22.50 -13.00 -13.35
C THR A 46 -21.17 -13.56 -13.86
N PHE A 47 -20.05 -12.96 -13.48
CA PHE A 47 -18.77 -13.66 -13.49
C PHE A 47 -18.69 -14.47 -12.20
N ILE A 48 -18.77 -15.80 -12.33
CA ILE A 48 -18.46 -16.73 -11.25
C ILE A 48 -17.03 -16.42 -10.80
N GLN A 49 -16.88 -15.80 -9.62
CA GLN A 49 -15.57 -15.62 -9.03
C GLN A 49 -15.19 -16.94 -8.36
N ASP A 50 -14.08 -17.50 -8.82
CA ASP A 50 -13.51 -18.75 -8.32
C ASP A 50 -12.14 -18.44 -7.71
N PRO A 51 -12.07 -18.25 -6.38
CA PRO A 51 -10.80 -18.00 -5.70
C PRO A 51 -9.79 -19.13 -5.94
N GLU A 52 -10.22 -20.39 -5.90
CA GLU A 52 -9.31 -21.54 -6.06
C GLU A 52 -8.69 -21.54 -7.46
N ALA A 53 -9.49 -21.35 -8.50
CA ALA A 53 -8.98 -21.25 -9.87
C ALA A 53 -8.07 -20.03 -10.06
N THR A 54 -8.36 -18.90 -9.42
CA THR A 54 -7.52 -17.70 -9.50
C THR A 54 -6.17 -17.92 -8.81
N PHE A 55 -6.15 -18.53 -7.61
CA PHE A 55 -4.91 -18.89 -6.92
C PHE A 55 -4.11 -19.97 -7.66
N SER A 56 -4.78 -20.90 -8.33
CA SER A 56 -4.13 -21.85 -9.24
C SER A 56 -3.44 -21.12 -10.40
N ALA A 57 -4.08 -20.13 -11.02
CA ALA A 57 -3.46 -19.30 -12.05
C ALA A 57 -2.26 -18.50 -11.52
N MET A 58 -2.37 -17.89 -10.32
CA MET A 58 -1.24 -17.21 -9.67
C MET A 58 -0.05 -18.16 -9.42
N THR A 59 -0.34 -19.39 -8.99
CA THR A 59 0.69 -20.43 -8.78
C THR A 59 1.40 -20.78 -10.09
N ARG A 60 0.65 -20.89 -11.21
CA ARG A 60 1.24 -21.11 -12.54
C ARG A 60 2.08 -19.92 -12.99
N ALA A 61 1.59 -18.70 -12.78
CA ALA A 61 2.31 -17.47 -13.11
C ALA A 61 3.66 -17.41 -12.38
N LEU A 62 3.68 -17.70 -11.07
CA LEU A 62 4.91 -17.82 -10.29
C LEU A 62 5.87 -18.88 -10.86
N ARG A 63 5.36 -20.08 -11.19
CA ARG A 63 6.19 -21.16 -11.75
C ARG A 63 6.73 -20.87 -13.15
N ALA A 64 6.07 -19.99 -13.90
CA ALA A 64 6.50 -19.59 -15.23
C ALA A 64 7.64 -18.55 -15.22
N LEU A 65 8.02 -18.03 -14.05
CA LEU A 65 9.02 -16.96 -13.97
C LEU A 65 10.38 -17.35 -14.56
N PRO A 66 11.04 -16.40 -15.23
CA PRO A 66 12.38 -16.63 -15.78
C PRO A 66 13.39 -16.86 -14.64
N ALA A 67 14.49 -17.55 -14.98
CA ALA A 67 15.48 -17.97 -14.00
C ALA A 67 16.23 -16.80 -13.34
N ASP A 68 16.37 -15.67 -14.04
CA ASP A 68 17.02 -14.47 -13.52
C ASP A 68 16.23 -13.84 -12.37
N MET A 69 14.90 -13.74 -12.50
CA MET A 69 14.02 -13.26 -11.43
C MET A 69 14.06 -14.19 -10.21
N ARG A 70 14.10 -15.51 -10.43
CA ARG A 70 14.17 -16.53 -9.37
C ARG A 70 15.49 -16.55 -8.60
N SER A 71 16.56 -16.02 -9.21
CA SER A 71 17.89 -16.00 -8.59
C SER A 71 18.04 -14.94 -7.50
N ARG A 72 17.09 -14.02 -7.35
CA ARG A 72 17.13 -12.99 -6.31
C ARG A 72 16.46 -13.48 -5.02
N PRO A 73 17.12 -13.32 -3.86
CA PRO A 73 16.50 -13.63 -2.59
C PRO A 73 15.33 -12.67 -2.33
N VAL A 74 14.23 -13.20 -1.80
CA VAL A 74 13.05 -12.44 -1.42
C VAL A 74 13.22 -11.90 0.00
N ASP A 75 13.20 -10.58 0.12
CA ASP A 75 13.27 -9.84 1.39
C ASP A 75 11.86 -9.69 1.99
N THR A 76 10.87 -9.41 1.15
CA THR A 76 9.49 -9.21 1.62
C THR A 76 8.45 -9.89 0.74
N VAL A 77 7.37 -10.36 1.37
CA VAL A 77 6.14 -10.81 0.71
C VAL A 77 4.97 -10.06 1.32
N PHE A 78 4.10 -9.48 0.49
CA PHE A 78 2.94 -8.75 0.97
C PHE A 78 1.67 -9.25 0.27
N PHE A 79 0.76 -9.82 1.05
CA PHE A 79 -0.59 -10.18 0.61
C PHE A 79 -1.53 -9.02 0.90
N GLY A 80 -2.01 -8.36 -0.16
CA GLY A 80 -2.95 -7.24 -0.06
C GLY A 80 -3.98 -7.22 -1.19
N GLY A 81 -4.64 -6.08 -1.37
CA GLY A 81 -5.56 -5.85 -2.49
C GLY A 81 -7.00 -5.62 -2.04
N GLY A 82 -7.89 -6.55 -2.39
CA GLY A 82 -9.26 -6.54 -1.88
C GLY A 82 -9.30 -6.86 -0.39
N THR A 83 -9.31 -8.14 -0.03
CA THR A 83 -9.28 -8.60 1.36
C THR A 83 -8.65 -9.99 1.43
N PRO A 84 -7.34 -10.12 1.70
CA PRO A 84 -6.68 -11.42 1.90
C PRO A 84 -7.35 -12.28 2.97
N SER A 85 -7.84 -11.68 4.07
CA SER A 85 -8.51 -12.43 5.14
C SER A 85 -9.81 -13.11 4.73
N CYS A 86 -10.43 -12.73 3.61
CA CYS A 86 -11.70 -13.32 3.20
C CYS A 86 -11.56 -14.61 2.38
N VAL A 87 -10.33 -14.98 1.99
CA VAL A 87 -10.06 -16.26 1.33
C VAL A 87 -9.56 -17.30 2.34
N PRO A 88 -9.74 -18.61 2.07
CA PRO A 88 -9.20 -19.66 2.92
C PRO A 88 -7.67 -19.52 3.11
N PRO A 89 -7.14 -19.56 4.35
CA PRO A 89 -5.69 -19.45 4.63
C PRO A 89 -4.81 -20.44 3.86
N VAL A 90 -5.34 -21.62 3.54
CA VAL A 90 -4.65 -22.65 2.76
C VAL A 90 -4.23 -22.14 1.37
N LEU A 91 -4.97 -21.19 0.78
CA LEU A 91 -4.64 -20.60 -0.51
C LEU A 91 -3.42 -19.67 -0.40
N ILE A 92 -3.36 -18.83 0.64
CA ILE A 92 -2.20 -17.99 0.95
C ILE A 92 -0.97 -18.87 1.24
N ALA A 93 -1.13 -19.91 2.06
CA ALA A 93 -0.08 -20.88 2.36
C ALA A 93 0.41 -21.62 1.10
N GLY A 94 -0.46 -21.90 0.14
CA GLY A 94 -0.11 -22.49 -1.16
C GLY A 94 0.80 -21.59 -1.99
N ILE A 95 0.51 -20.28 -2.04
CA ILE A 95 1.35 -19.29 -2.71
C ILE A 95 2.71 -19.18 -2.03
N LEU A 96 2.75 -19.06 -0.70
CA LEU A 96 4.01 -19.00 0.05
C LEU A 96 4.88 -20.24 -0.18
N ARG A 97 4.28 -21.43 -0.14
CA ARG A 97 4.99 -22.69 -0.43
C ARG A 97 5.59 -22.68 -1.82
N THR A 98 4.82 -22.27 -2.83
CA THR A 98 5.30 -22.16 -4.21
C THR A 98 6.42 -21.13 -4.33
N ALA A 99 6.30 -19.98 -3.66
CA ALA A 99 7.37 -18.98 -3.65
C ALA A 99 8.65 -19.55 -3.01
N ARG A 100 8.56 -20.24 -1.87
CA ARG A 100 9.72 -20.88 -1.23
C ARG A 100 10.34 -22.02 -2.04
N GLU A 101 9.57 -22.68 -2.92
CA GLU A 101 10.11 -23.64 -3.89
C GLU A 101 10.94 -22.97 -4.99
N LEU A 102 10.62 -21.71 -5.32
CA LEU A 102 11.18 -21.00 -6.48
C LEU A 102 12.28 -19.99 -6.14
N PHE A 103 12.24 -19.42 -4.93
CA PHE A 103 13.13 -18.37 -4.48
C PHE A 103 13.86 -18.77 -3.19
N ALA A 104 15.08 -18.26 -3.02
CA ALA A 104 15.64 -18.12 -1.69
C ALA A 104 14.88 -17.02 -0.93
N PHE A 105 14.74 -17.18 0.39
CA PHE A 105 14.17 -16.15 1.28
C PHE A 105 15.27 -15.73 2.24
N ASP A 106 15.30 -14.45 2.56
CA ASP A 106 16.13 -13.97 3.67
C ASP A 106 15.65 -14.62 4.99
N ASP A 107 16.58 -14.90 5.89
CA ASP A 107 16.27 -15.57 7.17
C ASP A 107 15.27 -14.77 8.03
N ASP A 108 15.26 -13.45 7.86
CA ASP A 108 14.40 -12.50 8.56
C ASP A 108 13.33 -11.87 7.64
N ALA A 109 13.02 -12.51 6.50
CA ALA A 109 12.08 -11.97 5.52
C ALA A 109 10.73 -11.54 6.14
N GLU A 110 10.26 -10.36 5.77
CA GLU A 110 8.96 -9.84 6.23
C GLU A 110 7.83 -10.42 5.37
N ILE A 111 6.89 -11.14 5.99
CA ILE A 111 5.75 -11.73 5.31
C ILE A 111 4.49 -11.12 5.93
N SER A 112 3.88 -10.20 5.19
CA SER A 112 2.74 -9.38 5.58
C SER A 112 1.43 -9.89 4.99
N THR A 113 0.34 -9.78 5.74
CA THR A 113 -1.02 -9.96 5.23
C THR A 113 -1.98 -8.88 5.73
N GLU A 114 -2.85 -8.39 4.85
CA GLU A 114 -3.98 -7.53 5.22
C GLU A 114 -5.20 -8.33 5.69
N ALA A 115 -5.93 -7.79 6.66
CA ALA A 115 -7.14 -8.38 7.18
C ALA A 115 -8.19 -7.34 7.57
N ASN A 116 -9.46 -7.73 7.51
CA ASN A 116 -10.53 -7.01 8.19
C ASN A 116 -10.84 -7.68 9.56
N PRO A 117 -11.24 -6.92 10.61
CA PRO A 117 -11.50 -7.46 11.95
C PRO A 117 -12.51 -8.62 12.06
N GLU A 118 -13.48 -8.68 11.15
CA GLU A 118 -14.54 -9.68 11.13
C GLU A 118 -14.03 -11.07 10.74
N ASP A 119 -12.92 -11.12 10.01
CA ASP A 119 -12.37 -12.35 9.46
C ASP A 119 -11.26 -12.94 10.37
N VAL A 120 -10.80 -12.19 11.38
CA VAL A 120 -9.71 -12.56 12.30
C VAL A 120 -10.22 -13.49 13.41
N SER A 121 -10.07 -14.80 13.18
CA SER A 121 -10.31 -15.85 14.19
C SER A 121 -9.01 -16.52 14.63
N PRO A 122 -8.93 -17.14 15.83
CA PRO A 122 -7.73 -17.84 16.27
C PRO A 122 -7.24 -18.91 15.27
N ALA A 123 -8.16 -19.68 14.69
CA ALA A 123 -7.82 -20.69 13.69
C ALA A 123 -7.21 -20.09 12.41
N TRP A 124 -7.73 -18.94 11.96
CA TRP A 124 -7.19 -18.21 10.81
C TRP A 124 -5.78 -17.69 11.11
N ILE A 125 -5.56 -17.12 12.29
CA ILE A 125 -4.25 -16.58 12.70
C ILE A 125 -3.21 -17.70 12.74
N HIS A 126 -3.50 -18.80 13.44
CA HIS A 126 -2.57 -19.94 13.55
C HIS A 126 -2.22 -20.53 12.18
N ALA A 127 -3.21 -20.68 11.29
CA ALA A 127 -2.94 -21.20 9.94
C ALA A 127 -1.97 -20.32 9.13
N LEU A 128 -2.00 -18.99 9.33
CA LEU A 128 -1.09 -18.07 8.65
C LEU A 128 0.27 -17.98 9.32
N LEU A 129 0.33 -18.02 10.65
CA LEU A 129 1.59 -18.14 11.39
C LEU A 129 2.33 -19.42 10.99
N ASP A 130 1.63 -20.56 10.91
CA ASP A 130 2.18 -21.84 10.46
C ASP A 130 2.67 -21.79 9.00
N ALA A 131 2.05 -20.96 8.16
CA ALA A 131 2.49 -20.71 6.79
C ALA A 131 3.73 -19.79 6.70
N GLY A 132 4.11 -19.16 7.82
CA GLY A 132 5.25 -18.24 7.93
C GLY A 132 4.92 -16.76 7.82
N VAL A 133 3.64 -16.37 7.84
CA VAL A 133 3.26 -14.94 7.97
C VAL A 133 3.72 -14.43 9.33
N ASN A 134 4.38 -13.27 9.35
CA ASN A 134 4.96 -12.71 10.57
C ASN A 134 4.60 -11.23 10.81
N ARG A 135 3.84 -10.60 9.90
CA ARG A 135 3.27 -9.25 10.05
C ARG A 135 1.81 -9.23 9.62
N PHE A 136 0.97 -8.58 10.41
CA PHE A 136 -0.47 -8.47 10.13
C PHE A 136 -0.88 -7.00 10.04
N SER A 137 -1.70 -6.65 9.05
CA SER A 137 -2.23 -5.30 8.84
C SER A 137 -3.74 -5.33 8.96
N LEU A 138 -4.29 -4.67 9.99
CA LEU A 138 -5.72 -4.70 10.27
C LEU A 138 -6.40 -3.40 9.88
N GLY A 139 -7.35 -3.49 8.94
CA GLY A 139 -8.11 -2.36 8.43
C GLY A 139 -9.19 -1.86 9.39
N VAL A 140 -8.84 -1.07 10.41
CA VAL A 140 -9.80 -0.55 11.41
C VAL A 140 -10.56 0.67 10.91
N GLN A 141 -9.85 1.59 10.25
CA GLN A 141 -10.29 2.87 9.70
C GLN A 141 -10.74 3.90 10.72
N SER A 142 -11.65 3.57 11.64
CA SER A 142 -12.05 4.44 12.75
C SER A 142 -12.77 3.64 13.85
N PHE A 143 -12.59 4.06 15.09
CA PHE A 143 -13.32 3.60 16.28
C PHE A 143 -14.53 4.49 16.60
N ALA A 144 -14.61 5.70 16.02
CA ALA A 144 -15.64 6.70 16.32
C ALA A 144 -16.62 6.95 15.17
N CYS A 145 -16.18 6.94 13.91
CA CYS A 145 -16.95 7.43 12.76
C CYS A 145 -16.83 6.55 11.50
N ALA A 146 -16.66 5.23 11.63
CA ALA A 146 -16.54 4.31 10.49
C ALA A 146 -17.85 4.07 9.70
N GLY A 147 -19.01 4.54 10.19
CA GLY A 147 -20.33 4.24 9.60
C GLY A 147 -20.43 4.58 8.10
N PRO A 148 -20.14 5.83 7.69
CA PRO A 148 -20.17 6.26 6.29
C PRO A 148 -19.23 5.48 5.36
N LEU A 149 -18.21 4.80 5.90
CA LEU A 149 -17.25 4.01 5.13
C LEU A 149 -17.82 2.65 4.67
N GLY A 150 -18.98 2.24 5.20
CA GLY A 150 -19.63 0.99 4.82
C GLY A 150 -18.90 -0.27 5.30
N ARG A 151 -18.09 -0.16 6.35
CA ARG A 151 -17.35 -1.27 6.97
C ARG A 151 -18.33 -2.21 7.70
N ARG A 152 -17.99 -3.49 7.90
CA ARG A 152 -18.89 -4.47 8.56
C ARG A 152 -18.63 -4.57 10.07
N HIS A 153 -17.43 -4.21 10.53
CA HIS A 153 -17.04 -4.32 11.93
C HIS A 153 -17.52 -3.16 12.77
N THR A 154 -17.73 -3.44 14.04
CA THR A 154 -17.87 -2.42 15.09
C THR A 154 -16.49 -2.11 15.67
N PRO A 155 -16.32 -0.97 16.36
CA PRO A 155 -15.10 -0.66 17.11
C PRO A 155 -14.70 -1.79 18.09
N GLN A 156 -15.68 -2.38 18.78
CA GLN A 156 -15.45 -3.49 19.71
C GLN A 156 -14.89 -4.72 18.99
N ARG A 157 -15.38 -5.02 17.78
CA ARG A 157 -14.88 -6.15 16.99
C ARG A 157 -13.42 -5.93 16.56
N ALA A 158 -13.01 -4.70 16.28
CA ALA A 158 -11.61 -4.36 16.01
C ALA A 158 -10.72 -4.63 17.24
N ILE A 159 -11.16 -4.19 18.43
CA ILE A 159 -10.46 -4.43 19.69
C ILE A 159 -10.31 -5.94 19.96
N GLU A 160 -11.39 -6.72 19.79
CA GLU A 160 -11.36 -8.18 19.92
C GLU A 160 -10.38 -8.85 18.95
N ALA A 161 -10.37 -8.41 17.68
CA ALA A 161 -9.46 -8.94 16.66
C ALA A 161 -7.99 -8.68 17.02
N VAL A 162 -7.68 -7.49 17.57
CA VAL A 162 -6.34 -7.19 18.11
C VAL A 162 -6.01 -8.14 19.26
N GLY A 163 -6.95 -8.34 20.20
CA GLY A 163 -6.79 -9.30 21.30
C GLY A 163 -6.43 -10.71 20.80
N HIS A 164 -7.16 -11.23 19.81
CA HIS A 164 -6.86 -12.54 19.22
C HIS A 164 -5.46 -12.62 18.61
N LEU A 165 -5.02 -11.57 17.90
CA LEU A 165 -3.67 -11.52 17.31
C LEU A 165 -2.60 -11.54 18.40
N ARG A 166 -2.79 -10.78 19.48
CA ARG A 166 -1.87 -10.77 20.63
C ARG A 166 -1.82 -12.11 21.35
N ASP A 167 -2.98 -12.72 21.61
CA ASP A 167 -3.07 -14.03 22.27
C ASP A 167 -2.39 -15.14 21.46
N ALA A 168 -2.41 -15.04 20.13
CA ALA A 168 -1.72 -15.95 19.22
C ALA A 168 -0.19 -15.67 19.12
N GLY A 169 0.32 -14.63 19.78
CA GLY A 169 1.74 -14.28 19.79
C GLY A 169 2.21 -13.38 18.66
N VAL A 170 1.30 -12.65 17.98
CA VAL A 170 1.69 -11.69 16.93
C VAL A 170 2.38 -10.48 17.54
N THR A 171 3.65 -10.26 17.16
CA THR A 171 4.50 -9.16 17.65
C THR A 171 4.77 -8.06 16.63
N ASN A 172 4.20 -8.15 15.43
CA ASN A 172 4.33 -7.12 14.39
C ASN A 172 2.95 -6.86 13.79
N LEU A 173 2.20 -5.99 14.47
CA LEU A 173 0.84 -5.62 14.13
C LEU A 173 0.80 -4.17 13.63
N ASN A 174 0.20 -3.99 12.46
CA ASN A 174 -0.25 -2.71 11.97
C ASN A 174 -1.76 -2.53 12.17
N LEU A 175 -2.18 -1.31 12.52
CA LEU A 175 -3.57 -0.87 12.46
C LEU A 175 -3.71 0.29 11.47
N ASP A 176 -4.60 0.13 10.49
CA ASP A 176 -4.95 1.21 9.55
C ASP A 176 -6.04 2.09 10.15
N LEU A 177 -5.78 3.39 10.21
CA LEU A 177 -6.70 4.44 10.62
C LEU A 177 -6.84 5.47 9.50
N MET A 178 -8.05 5.98 9.30
CA MET A 178 -8.34 7.06 8.38
C MET A 178 -8.78 8.30 9.14
N PHE A 179 -8.33 9.46 8.68
CA PHE A 179 -8.82 10.76 9.18
C PHE A 179 -9.43 11.59 8.05
N ALA A 180 -9.99 12.74 8.41
CA ALA A 180 -10.83 13.54 7.53
C ALA A 180 -12.07 12.78 7.02
N LEU A 181 -12.64 11.95 7.88
CA LEU A 181 -13.86 11.20 7.60
C LEU A 181 -15.10 12.14 7.59
N PRO A 182 -16.21 11.73 6.97
CA PRO A 182 -17.47 12.48 7.04
C PRO A 182 -17.83 12.86 8.48
N GLU A 183 -18.11 14.15 8.69
CA GLU A 183 -18.50 14.72 10.00
C GLU A 183 -17.46 14.53 11.13
N GLN A 184 -16.22 14.14 10.82
CA GLN A 184 -15.17 13.93 11.83
C GLN A 184 -14.59 15.28 12.29
N GLY A 185 -14.68 15.55 13.59
CA GLY A 185 -13.98 16.65 14.25
C GLY A 185 -12.82 16.18 15.12
N GLN A 186 -12.25 17.15 15.85
CA GLN A 186 -11.16 16.91 16.81
C GLN A 186 -11.52 15.90 17.90
N ALA A 187 -12.79 15.87 18.34
CA ALA A 187 -13.25 14.97 19.40
C ALA A 187 -13.31 13.51 18.94
N GLU A 188 -13.80 13.26 17.71
CA GLU A 188 -13.84 11.93 17.09
C GLU A 188 -12.42 11.42 16.85
N LEU A 189 -11.55 12.24 16.26
CA LEU A 189 -10.16 11.89 16.04
C LEU A 189 -9.43 11.60 17.37
N ALA A 190 -9.67 12.40 18.41
CA ALA A 190 -9.07 12.16 19.72
C ALA A 190 -9.49 10.81 20.32
N ARG A 191 -10.75 10.39 20.11
CA ARG A 191 -11.22 9.05 20.51
C ARG A 191 -10.54 7.95 19.70
N ASP A 192 -10.44 8.13 18.38
CA ASP A 192 -9.76 7.18 17.50
C ASP A 192 -8.30 6.96 17.90
N LEU A 193 -7.56 8.06 18.13
CA LEU A 193 -6.15 8.00 18.53
C LEU A 193 -5.98 7.43 19.94
N ALA A 194 -6.87 7.73 20.88
CA ALA A 194 -6.81 7.18 22.23
C ALA A 194 -6.94 5.66 22.22
N GLU A 195 -7.91 5.11 21.49
CA GLU A 195 -8.09 3.65 21.35
C GLU A 195 -6.91 3.01 20.60
N LEU A 196 -6.49 3.59 19.47
CA LEU A 196 -5.34 3.12 18.71
C LEU A 196 -4.07 3.01 19.59
N ILE A 197 -3.77 4.06 20.36
CA ILE A 197 -2.60 4.09 21.24
C ILE A 197 -2.75 3.09 22.39
N ALA A 198 -3.94 2.94 22.96
CA ALA A 198 -4.22 1.96 24.00
C ALA A 198 -3.99 0.51 23.53
N LEU A 199 -4.31 0.21 22.27
CA LEU A 199 -4.04 -1.09 21.64
C LEU A 199 -2.55 -1.32 21.35
N SER A 200 -1.74 -0.25 21.38
CA SER A 200 -0.28 -0.29 21.27
C SER A 200 0.23 -1.19 20.12
N PRO A 201 -0.19 -0.96 18.86
CA PRO A 201 0.39 -1.66 17.73
C PRO A 201 1.89 -1.36 17.57
N GLU A 202 2.58 -2.15 16.76
CA GLU A 202 3.98 -1.87 16.42
C GLU A 202 4.08 -0.85 15.28
N HIS A 203 3.04 -0.78 14.45
CA HIS A 203 2.96 0.04 13.27
C HIS A 203 1.55 0.65 13.14
N VAL A 204 1.47 1.85 12.57
CA VAL A 204 0.21 2.56 12.33
C VAL A 204 0.25 3.14 10.91
N SER A 205 -0.70 2.74 10.07
CA SER A 205 -1.03 3.49 8.87
C SER A 205 -2.09 4.52 9.25
N CYS A 206 -1.83 5.82 9.09
CA CYS A 206 -2.80 6.87 9.36
C CYS A 206 -2.87 7.87 8.19
N TYR A 207 -3.90 7.75 7.36
CA TYR A 207 -4.01 8.51 6.12
C TYR A 207 -5.33 9.25 5.99
N GLY A 208 -5.30 10.37 5.26
CA GLY A 208 -6.51 11.14 4.98
C GLY A 208 -7.41 10.37 4.02
N LEU A 209 -8.72 10.46 4.20
CA LEU A 209 -9.68 9.96 3.22
C LEU A 209 -9.53 10.72 1.90
N THR A 210 -9.17 10.01 0.84
CA THR A 210 -9.25 10.50 -0.54
C THR A 210 -10.61 10.12 -1.13
N LEU A 211 -11.28 11.09 -1.75
CA LEU A 211 -12.58 10.90 -2.38
C LEU A 211 -12.43 10.68 -3.88
N GLU A 212 -12.80 9.48 -4.32
CA GLU A 212 -12.83 9.15 -5.74
C GLU A 212 -14.26 9.34 -6.32
N PRO A 213 -14.45 10.12 -7.40
CA PRO A 213 -15.77 10.50 -7.92
C PRO A 213 -16.70 9.32 -8.23
N GLU A 214 -16.13 8.20 -8.68
CA GLU A 214 -16.88 7.01 -9.09
C GLU A 214 -17.35 6.15 -7.91
N THR A 215 -16.83 6.41 -6.71
CA THR A 215 -17.20 5.65 -5.51
C THR A 215 -18.54 6.11 -4.95
N PRO A 216 -19.27 5.24 -4.21
CA PRO A 216 -20.47 5.67 -3.49
C PRO A 216 -20.25 6.91 -2.63
N LEU A 217 -19.15 6.98 -1.87
CA LEU A 217 -18.86 8.13 -1.01
C LEU A 217 -18.52 9.40 -1.80
N GLY A 218 -17.82 9.27 -2.94
CA GLY A 218 -17.60 10.39 -3.86
C GLY A 218 -18.91 10.95 -4.44
N ARG A 219 -19.85 10.08 -4.80
CA ARG A 219 -21.20 10.50 -5.24
C ARG A 219 -22.05 11.10 -4.11
N ASP A 220 -21.86 10.64 -2.88
CA ASP A 220 -22.51 11.22 -1.70
C ASP A 220 -21.97 12.63 -1.41
N TYR A 221 -20.65 12.82 -1.53
CA TYR A 221 -20.00 14.13 -1.44
C TYR A 221 -20.49 15.10 -2.51
N ALA A 222 -20.48 14.69 -3.78
CA ALA A 222 -20.95 15.53 -4.89
C ALA A 222 -22.43 15.93 -4.76
N ALA A 223 -23.23 15.12 -4.05
CA ALA A 223 -24.63 15.39 -3.74
C ALA A 223 -24.83 16.21 -2.44
N GLY A 224 -23.76 16.62 -1.75
CA GLY A 224 -23.83 17.36 -0.49
C GLY A 224 -24.45 16.56 0.67
N ARG A 225 -24.37 15.22 0.63
CA ARG A 225 -24.98 14.35 1.66
C ARG A 225 -24.17 14.27 2.94
N TYR A 226 -22.87 14.57 2.88
CA TYR A 226 -21.98 14.64 4.03
C TYR A 226 -21.14 15.92 3.97
N LEU A 227 -20.81 16.43 5.15
CA LEU A 227 -19.79 17.45 5.31
C LEU A 227 -18.42 16.79 5.53
N PHE A 228 -17.41 17.30 4.85
CA PHE A 228 -16.03 16.87 4.99
C PHE A 228 -15.20 18.01 5.57
N PRO A 229 -14.11 17.72 6.29
CA PRO A 229 -13.22 18.77 6.77
C PRO A 229 -12.64 19.62 5.64
N GLU A 230 -12.73 20.94 5.77
CA GLU A 230 -12.02 21.91 4.94
C GLU A 230 -10.50 21.82 5.19
N ASP A 231 -9.68 22.37 4.29
CA ASP A 231 -8.21 22.27 4.32
C ASP A 231 -7.58 22.69 5.66
N ASP A 232 -8.06 23.78 6.28
CA ASP A 232 -7.56 24.24 7.58
C ASP A 232 -7.84 23.22 8.70
N VAL A 233 -9.04 22.63 8.69
CA VAL A 233 -9.44 21.60 9.66
C VAL A 233 -8.64 20.31 9.40
N TRP A 234 -8.49 19.91 8.13
CA TRP A 234 -7.66 18.78 7.75
C TRP A 234 -6.23 18.92 8.30
N LEU A 235 -5.64 20.11 8.16
CA LEU A 235 -4.29 20.40 8.63
C LEU A 235 -4.18 20.33 10.16
N GLU A 236 -5.18 20.84 10.88
CA GLU A 236 -5.24 20.72 12.34
C GLU A 236 -5.39 19.25 12.80
N LEU A 237 -6.20 18.45 12.12
CA LEU A 237 -6.35 17.02 12.37
C LEU A 237 -5.01 16.30 12.14
N TYR A 238 -4.35 16.57 11.00
CA TYR A 238 -3.06 15.97 10.67
C TYR A 238 -1.97 16.32 11.70
N ARG A 239 -1.88 17.58 12.11
CA ARG A 239 -0.93 18.01 13.17
C ARG A 239 -1.20 17.31 14.49
N THR A 240 -2.48 17.15 14.86
CA THR A 240 -2.89 16.42 16.06
C THR A 240 -2.45 14.96 16.01
N ILE A 241 -2.59 14.30 14.85
CA ILE A 241 -2.11 12.93 14.63
C ILE A 241 -0.60 12.85 14.85
N GLN A 242 0.17 13.74 14.21
CA GLN A 242 1.63 13.78 14.36
C GLN A 242 2.02 13.93 15.84
N ASP A 243 1.49 14.94 16.53
CA ASP A 243 1.85 15.20 17.94
C ASP A 243 1.49 14.03 18.86
N ARG A 244 0.33 13.41 18.66
CA ARG A 244 -0.15 12.31 19.49
C ARG A 244 0.65 11.02 19.27
N LEU A 245 0.93 10.67 18.01
CA LEU A 245 1.69 9.45 17.68
C LEU A 245 3.17 9.61 18.07
N GLU A 246 3.78 10.76 17.82
CA GLU A 246 5.15 11.07 18.28
C GLU A 246 5.25 10.98 19.81
N SER A 247 4.30 11.59 20.53
CA SER A 247 4.25 11.52 22.01
C SER A 247 4.05 10.10 22.54
N ALA A 248 3.43 9.22 21.76
CA ALA A 248 3.25 7.80 22.10
C ALA A 248 4.46 6.92 21.71
N GLY A 249 5.51 7.51 21.12
CA GLY A 249 6.75 6.83 20.76
C GLY A 249 6.73 6.17 19.38
N TYR A 250 5.86 6.62 18.47
CA TYR A 250 5.92 6.24 17.07
C TYR A 250 6.66 7.29 16.26
N GLU A 251 7.49 6.84 15.32
CA GLU A 251 8.21 7.68 14.37
C GLU A 251 7.49 7.65 13.04
N GLN A 252 7.15 8.84 12.51
CA GLN A 252 6.72 8.97 11.13
C GLN A 252 7.93 8.67 10.24
N TYR A 253 7.83 7.70 9.34
CA TYR A 253 8.94 7.34 8.45
C TYR A 253 8.62 7.62 6.97
N GLU A 254 7.34 7.71 6.63
CA GLU A 254 6.83 8.17 5.34
C GLU A 254 5.48 8.92 5.53
N ILE A 255 4.91 9.49 4.47
CA ILE A 255 3.71 10.35 4.50
C ILE A 255 2.55 9.80 5.35
N SER A 256 2.27 8.51 5.24
CA SER A 256 1.05 7.88 5.77
C SER A 256 1.29 6.83 6.85
N ASN A 257 2.54 6.58 7.25
CA ASN A 257 2.89 5.48 8.14
C ASN A 257 3.85 5.93 9.26
N TRP A 258 3.53 5.42 10.45
CA TRP A 258 4.29 5.56 11.66
C TRP A 258 4.64 4.18 12.19
N ALA A 259 5.79 4.03 12.82
CA ALA A 259 6.19 2.79 13.44
C ALA A 259 6.97 3.04 14.72
N ARG A 260 6.97 2.04 15.61
CA ARG A 260 8.03 1.98 16.62
C ARG A 260 9.37 1.74 15.90
N PRO A 261 10.50 2.21 16.43
CA PRO A 261 11.81 2.01 15.80
C PRO A 261 12.07 0.53 15.46
N GLY A 262 12.42 0.24 14.20
CA GLY A 262 12.68 -1.12 13.71
C GLY A 262 11.42 -1.94 13.38
N ARG A 263 10.24 -1.31 13.35
CA ARG A 263 8.95 -1.92 12.98
C ARG A 263 8.33 -1.29 11.74
N GLU A 264 9.11 -0.51 10.99
CA GLU A 264 8.71 0.05 9.70
C GLU A 264 8.33 -1.07 8.74
N CYS A 265 7.30 -0.86 7.91
CA CYS A 265 6.94 -1.84 6.88
C CYS A 265 8.07 -1.93 5.84
N ARG A 266 8.84 -3.03 5.86
CA ARG A 266 9.95 -3.25 4.92
C ARG A 266 9.43 -3.25 3.49
N HIS A 267 8.28 -3.88 3.23
CA HIS A 267 7.72 -3.94 1.88
C HIS A 267 7.47 -2.53 1.29
N ASN A 268 6.85 -1.64 2.07
CA ASN A 268 6.60 -0.25 1.64
C ASN A 268 7.91 0.50 1.42
N LEU A 269 8.87 0.38 2.36
CA LEU A 269 10.18 1.02 2.23
C LEU A 269 10.91 0.60 0.95
N ARG A 270 10.87 -0.68 0.59
CA ARG A 270 11.51 -1.18 -0.64
C ARG A 270 10.90 -0.55 -1.90
N ILE A 271 9.58 -0.44 -1.95
CA ILE A 271 8.90 0.26 -3.05
C ILE A 271 9.34 1.73 -3.09
N TRP A 272 9.35 2.42 -1.95
CA TRP A 272 9.76 3.83 -1.88
C TRP A 272 11.25 4.07 -2.17
N GLU A 273 12.11 3.07 -1.92
CA GLU A 273 13.53 3.12 -2.26
C GLU A 273 13.79 2.92 -3.77
N GLY A 274 12.78 2.48 -4.52
CA GLY A 274 12.89 2.10 -5.92
C GLY A 274 13.53 0.73 -6.10
N ALA A 275 13.28 -0.21 -5.18
CA ALA A 275 13.65 -1.61 -5.34
C ALA A 275 12.85 -2.26 -6.47
N ASP A 276 13.31 -3.44 -6.90
CA ASP A 276 12.52 -4.29 -7.78
C ASP A 276 11.45 -5.04 -6.97
N TYR A 277 10.27 -5.16 -7.54
CA TYR A 277 9.18 -5.93 -6.97
C TYR A 277 8.36 -6.63 -8.05
N LEU A 278 7.92 -7.84 -7.74
CA LEU A 278 7.09 -8.63 -8.61
C LEU A 278 5.68 -8.74 -8.04
N GLY A 279 4.71 -8.21 -8.78
CA GLY A 279 3.29 -8.35 -8.52
C GLY A 279 2.74 -9.62 -9.17
N ILE A 280 2.00 -10.41 -8.38
CA ILE A 280 1.31 -11.61 -8.83
C ILE A 280 -0.17 -11.49 -8.50
N GLY A 281 -1.01 -11.83 -9.48
CA GLY A 281 -2.46 -11.80 -9.35
C GLY A 281 -3.12 -10.72 -10.19
N PRO A 282 -4.46 -10.72 -10.24
CA PRO A 282 -5.21 -9.72 -10.99
C PRO A 282 -4.86 -8.30 -10.53
N ALA A 283 -4.72 -7.37 -11.47
CA ALA A 283 -4.32 -5.97 -11.24
C ALA A 283 -2.95 -5.74 -10.58
N ALA A 284 -2.19 -6.78 -10.28
CA ALA A 284 -0.89 -6.62 -9.65
C ALA A 284 0.07 -5.84 -10.55
N VAL A 285 0.88 -4.97 -9.96
CA VAL A 285 1.88 -4.18 -10.67
C VAL A 285 3.26 -4.74 -10.33
N SER A 286 4.15 -4.76 -11.31
CA SER A 286 5.55 -5.15 -11.13
C SER A 286 6.48 -4.07 -11.63
N ARG A 287 7.67 -4.01 -11.02
CA ARG A 287 8.83 -3.28 -11.49
C ARG A 287 10.04 -4.21 -11.45
N TRP A 288 10.63 -4.45 -12.62
CA TRP A 288 11.82 -5.27 -12.75
C TRP A 288 12.83 -4.57 -13.64
N ARG A 289 13.90 -4.05 -13.02
CA ARG A 289 14.89 -3.21 -13.68
C ARG A 289 14.16 -2.03 -14.34
N ARG A 290 14.33 -1.86 -15.65
CA ARG A 290 13.63 -0.85 -16.43
C ARG A 290 12.18 -1.17 -16.75
N TRP A 291 11.72 -2.41 -16.57
CA TRP A 291 10.38 -2.81 -17.00
C TRP A 291 9.36 -2.54 -15.90
N ARG A 292 8.20 -2.02 -16.28
CA ARG A 292 7.01 -2.04 -15.43
C ARG A 292 5.85 -2.61 -16.20
N TRP A 293 4.98 -3.33 -15.50
CA TRP A 293 3.76 -3.85 -16.09
C TRP A 293 2.67 -4.03 -15.05
N THR A 294 1.44 -4.04 -15.55
CA THR A 294 0.22 -4.26 -14.78
C THR A 294 -0.49 -5.48 -15.33
N GLU A 295 -0.85 -6.39 -14.44
CA GLU A 295 -1.61 -7.59 -14.79
C GLU A 295 -3.08 -7.26 -15.05
N PRO A 296 -3.81 -8.07 -15.84
CA PRO A 296 -5.24 -7.88 -16.06
C PRO A 296 -6.02 -7.76 -14.76
N ALA A 297 -6.88 -6.74 -14.65
CA ALA A 297 -7.62 -6.47 -13.41
C ALA A 297 -8.77 -7.45 -13.16
N ASP A 298 -9.43 -7.94 -14.21
CA ASP A 298 -10.49 -8.94 -14.09
C ASP A 298 -9.89 -10.33 -13.79
N PRO A 299 -10.29 -11.00 -12.69
CA PRO A 299 -9.73 -12.32 -12.35
C PRO A 299 -9.99 -13.38 -13.42
N ALA A 300 -11.12 -13.34 -14.13
CA ALA A 300 -11.41 -14.32 -15.18
C ALA A 300 -10.52 -14.12 -16.40
N GLU A 301 -10.27 -12.86 -16.79
CA GLU A 301 -9.30 -12.50 -17.81
C GLU A 301 -7.88 -12.90 -17.43
N TYR A 302 -7.45 -12.59 -16.20
CA TYR A 302 -6.15 -13.00 -15.68
C TYR A 302 -5.95 -14.51 -15.82
N ARG A 303 -6.92 -15.33 -15.35
CA ARG A 303 -6.86 -16.80 -15.49
C ARG A 303 -6.71 -17.25 -16.94
N ARG A 304 -7.51 -16.66 -17.85
CA ARG A 304 -7.48 -17.00 -19.29
C ARG A 304 -6.13 -16.66 -19.92
N ARG A 305 -5.55 -15.49 -19.62
CA ARG A 305 -4.29 -15.06 -20.23
C ARG A 305 -3.07 -15.79 -19.67
N VAL A 306 -3.10 -16.23 -18.41
CA VAL A 306 -2.01 -17.05 -17.84
C VAL A 306 -2.00 -18.47 -18.43
N GLU A 307 -3.15 -18.98 -18.87
CA GLU A 307 -3.28 -20.35 -19.38
C GLU A 307 -2.44 -20.58 -20.65
N GLY A 308 -1.55 -21.57 -20.63
CA GLY A 308 -0.78 -22.00 -21.80
C GLY A 308 0.33 -21.04 -22.26
N CYS A 309 0.58 -19.94 -21.53
CA CYS A 309 1.65 -19.00 -21.87
C CYS A 309 3.00 -19.41 -21.28
N LEU A 310 4.06 -19.19 -22.05
CA LEU A 310 5.44 -19.27 -21.59
C LEU A 310 5.97 -17.85 -21.38
N TRP A 311 6.59 -17.58 -20.23
CA TRP A 311 7.23 -16.28 -20.00
C TRP A 311 8.46 -16.14 -20.92
N PRO A 312 8.67 -14.98 -21.56
CA PRO A 312 9.89 -14.72 -22.31
C PRO A 312 11.16 -14.82 -21.44
N GLN A 313 12.36 -14.85 -22.05
CA GLN A 313 13.59 -14.86 -21.25
C GLN A 313 13.82 -13.52 -20.51
N GLU A 314 13.38 -12.41 -21.11
CA GLU A 314 13.47 -11.07 -20.55
C GLU A 314 12.18 -10.30 -20.83
N GLY A 315 11.87 -9.34 -19.96
CA GLY A 315 10.74 -8.44 -20.12
C GLY A 315 9.52 -8.78 -19.26
N PRO A 316 8.39 -8.08 -19.48
CA PRO A 316 7.19 -8.19 -18.68
C PRO A 316 6.50 -9.55 -18.86
N SER A 317 5.49 -9.82 -18.03
CA SER A 317 4.66 -11.02 -18.18
C SER A 317 4.00 -11.04 -19.57
N PRO A 318 3.88 -12.20 -20.23
CA PRO A 318 3.27 -12.29 -21.55
C PRO A 318 1.74 -12.04 -21.51
N TRP A 319 1.14 -12.04 -20.31
CA TRP A 319 -0.28 -11.77 -20.10
C TRP A 319 -0.56 -10.35 -19.59
N ALA A 320 0.47 -9.51 -19.41
CA ALA A 320 0.32 -8.13 -18.96
C ALA A 320 -0.75 -7.39 -19.76
N ALA A 321 -1.58 -6.60 -19.06
CA ALA A 321 -2.57 -5.74 -19.70
C ALA A 321 -1.93 -4.45 -20.22
N ALA A 322 -0.88 -3.98 -19.55
CA ALA A 322 -0.07 -2.85 -19.96
C ALA A 322 1.37 -3.06 -19.50
N SER A 323 2.34 -2.56 -20.28
CA SER A 323 3.75 -2.57 -19.91
C SER A 323 4.48 -1.40 -20.54
N ASP A 324 5.48 -0.87 -19.84
CA ASP A 324 6.39 0.15 -20.33
C ASP A 324 7.84 -0.08 -19.89
N THR A 325 8.74 0.76 -20.40
CA THR A 325 10.12 0.86 -19.92
C THR A 325 10.35 2.24 -19.32
N VAL A 326 10.97 2.26 -18.14
CA VAL A 326 11.50 3.47 -17.50
C VAL A 326 12.85 3.79 -18.14
N ASP A 327 12.96 4.98 -18.75
CA ASP A 327 14.22 5.53 -19.24
C ASP A 327 14.93 6.35 -18.15
N ASP A 328 16.13 6.86 -18.44
CA ASP A 328 16.92 7.62 -17.47
C ASP A 328 16.21 8.88 -16.95
N GLY A 329 15.27 9.46 -17.72
CA GLY A 329 14.44 10.58 -17.28
C GLY A 329 13.31 10.12 -16.36
N GLY A 330 12.72 8.98 -16.66
CA GLY A 330 11.76 8.28 -15.82
C GLY A 330 12.35 7.86 -14.48
N GLU A 331 13.60 7.37 -14.44
CA GLU A 331 14.27 6.97 -13.19
C GLU A 331 14.49 8.15 -12.23
N ASP A 332 14.77 9.35 -12.76
CA ASP A 332 14.86 10.57 -11.93
C ASP A 332 13.51 10.98 -11.38
N ILE A 333 12.48 10.96 -12.23
CA ILE A 333 11.11 11.27 -11.80
C ILE A 333 10.67 10.26 -10.73
N GLU A 334 10.96 8.97 -10.91
CA GLU A 334 10.70 7.95 -9.87
C GLU A 334 11.46 8.26 -8.59
N THR A 335 12.74 8.64 -8.68
CA THR A 335 13.54 9.03 -7.51
C THR A 335 12.91 10.19 -6.75
N LEU A 336 12.35 11.19 -7.45
CA LEU A 336 11.60 12.28 -6.82
C LEU A 336 10.27 11.80 -6.24
N LEU A 337 9.46 11.08 -7.03
CA LEU A 337 8.13 10.58 -6.66
C LEU A 337 8.18 9.72 -5.40
N THR A 338 9.11 8.76 -5.34
CA THR A 338 9.22 7.84 -4.21
C THR A 338 10.02 8.46 -3.06
N GLY A 339 11.01 9.29 -3.40
CA GLY A 339 11.84 10.02 -2.47
C GLY A 339 11.11 11.01 -1.59
N THR A 340 10.19 11.78 -2.16
CA THR A 340 9.37 12.75 -1.41
C THR A 340 8.34 12.07 -0.51
N ARG A 341 8.07 10.77 -0.68
CA ARG A 341 7.26 10.01 0.29
C ARG A 341 7.98 9.76 1.60
N LEU A 342 9.31 9.65 1.58
CA LEU A 342 10.13 9.29 2.73
C LEU A 342 10.51 10.52 3.56
N LEU A 343 10.39 10.43 4.89
CA LEU A 343 10.82 11.53 5.76
C LEU A 343 12.35 11.71 5.78
N ARG A 344 13.11 10.65 5.47
CA ARG A 344 14.56 10.72 5.23
C ARG A 344 14.94 11.25 3.82
N GLY A 345 13.94 11.57 3.01
CA GLY A 345 14.12 12.18 1.69
C GLY A 345 14.81 11.30 0.65
N PHE A 346 15.11 11.92 -0.50
CA PHE A 346 15.89 11.32 -1.58
C PHE A 346 17.35 11.78 -1.57
N ASP A 347 18.19 10.98 -2.20
CA ASP A 347 19.59 11.31 -2.46
C ASP A 347 19.71 12.13 -3.74
N LEU A 348 20.20 13.37 -3.64
CA LEU A 348 20.41 14.25 -4.78
C LEU A 348 21.41 13.68 -5.79
N GLY A 349 22.37 12.87 -5.34
CA GLY A 349 23.38 12.26 -6.20
C GLY A 349 22.77 11.33 -7.26
N ARG A 350 21.60 10.73 -6.97
CA ARG A 350 20.86 9.88 -7.91
C ARG A 350 20.30 10.65 -9.11
N LEU A 351 20.11 11.96 -8.98
CA LEU A 351 19.60 12.81 -10.05
C LEU A 351 20.72 13.32 -10.97
N HIS A 352 21.98 12.97 -10.70
CA HIS A 352 23.15 13.29 -11.54
C HIS A 352 23.30 14.79 -11.87
N GLY A 353 22.88 15.67 -10.95
CA GLY A 353 22.93 17.11 -11.14
C GLY A 353 21.86 17.70 -12.05
N ARG A 354 20.87 16.90 -12.51
CA ARG A 354 19.79 17.34 -13.40
C ARG A 354 18.73 18.19 -12.70
N LEU A 355 18.56 18.04 -11.39
CA LEU A 355 17.61 18.84 -10.62
C LEU A 355 18.20 20.23 -10.33
N ARG A 356 17.48 21.28 -10.74
CA ARG A 356 17.91 22.67 -10.52
C ARG A 356 18.02 23.03 -9.04
N GLU A 357 19.18 23.56 -8.66
CA GLU A 357 19.49 23.93 -7.28
C GLU A 357 18.68 25.13 -6.76
N ASP A 358 18.26 26.04 -7.65
CA ASP A 358 17.48 27.22 -7.26
C ASP A 358 16.06 26.86 -6.81
N CYS A 359 15.44 25.85 -7.41
CA CYS A 359 14.17 25.29 -6.94
C CYS A 359 14.28 24.74 -5.51
N ILE A 360 15.34 23.98 -5.21
CA ILE A 360 15.59 23.46 -3.87
C ILE A 360 15.81 24.63 -2.89
N CYS A 361 16.61 25.63 -3.27
CA CYS A 361 16.89 26.81 -2.44
C CYS A 361 15.62 27.59 -2.10
N ASP A 362 14.72 27.80 -3.06
CA ASP A 362 13.43 28.49 -2.84
C ASP A 362 12.54 27.72 -1.85
N LEU A 363 12.35 26.42 -2.07
CA LEU A 363 11.54 25.56 -1.19
C LEU A 363 12.12 25.45 0.22
N ARG A 364 13.45 25.44 0.36
CA ARG A 364 14.13 25.50 1.67
C ARG A 364 13.93 26.84 2.35
N THR A 365 14.00 27.95 1.61
CA THR A 365 13.77 29.31 2.14
C THR A 365 12.35 29.47 2.67
N LYS A 366 11.37 28.81 2.02
CA LYS A 366 9.98 28.69 2.48
C LYS A 366 9.81 27.73 3.67
N GLY A 367 10.87 27.04 4.09
CA GLY A 367 10.85 26.08 5.20
C GLY A 367 10.14 24.77 4.88
N LEU A 368 9.93 24.44 3.61
CA LEU A 368 9.21 23.24 3.15
C LEU A 368 10.12 22.02 2.91
N LEU A 369 11.41 22.27 2.65
CA LEU A 369 12.42 21.24 2.49
C LEU A 369 13.58 21.42 3.48
N TRP A 370 14.16 20.32 3.91
CA TRP A 370 15.47 20.27 4.55
C TRP A 370 16.48 19.68 3.56
N GLN A 371 17.77 20.02 3.75
CA GLN A 371 18.86 19.44 2.96
C GLN A 371 20.09 19.25 3.85
N THR A 372 20.61 18.03 3.94
CA THR A 372 21.80 17.69 4.74
C THR A 372 22.44 16.41 4.19
N GLY A 373 23.77 16.36 4.12
CA GLY A 373 24.52 15.15 3.73
C GLY A 373 24.16 14.60 2.35
N GLY A 374 23.88 15.46 1.37
CA GLY A 374 23.48 15.08 0.01
C GLY A 374 22.01 14.65 -0.12
N ARG A 375 21.23 14.64 0.95
CA ARG A 375 19.80 14.31 0.93
C ARG A 375 18.92 15.55 1.01
N VAL A 376 17.74 15.45 0.39
CA VAL A 376 16.65 16.44 0.45
C VAL A 376 15.37 15.74 0.84
N GLY A 377 14.65 16.30 1.81
CA GLY A 377 13.37 15.75 2.25
C GLY A 377 12.41 16.82 2.75
N LEU A 378 11.16 16.40 2.97
CA LEU A 378 10.10 17.27 3.46
C LEU A 378 10.32 17.64 4.93
N THR A 379 10.13 18.90 5.27
CA THR A 379 9.99 19.33 6.66
C THR A 379 8.58 19.04 7.15
N ARG A 380 8.35 19.17 8.47
CA ARG A 380 7.02 19.05 9.04
C ARG A 380 5.98 19.99 8.39
N PRO A 381 6.29 21.28 8.09
CA PRO A 381 5.42 22.13 7.28
C PRO A 381 5.28 21.71 5.80
N GLY A 382 6.25 20.99 5.24
CA GLY A 382 6.22 20.52 3.85
C GLY A 382 5.33 19.29 3.62
N LEU A 383 5.14 18.43 4.64
CA LEU A 383 4.37 17.19 4.52
C LEU A 383 2.93 17.38 4.00
N PRO A 384 2.12 18.34 4.51
CA PRO A 384 0.74 18.53 4.03
C PRO A 384 0.65 18.96 2.56
N VAL A 385 1.74 19.48 1.98
CA VAL A 385 1.80 19.99 0.60
C VAL A 385 2.81 19.22 -0.25
N ALA A 386 3.08 17.96 0.13
CA ALA A 386 4.07 17.08 -0.51
C ALA A 386 3.87 16.99 -2.03
N ASP A 387 2.62 16.85 -2.50
CA ASP A 387 2.31 16.72 -3.92
C ASP A 387 2.60 18.00 -4.71
N SER A 388 2.34 19.18 -4.11
CA SER A 388 2.68 20.47 -4.73
C SER A 388 4.19 20.72 -4.79
N ILE A 389 4.92 20.24 -3.78
CA ILE A 389 6.39 20.29 -3.77
C ILE A 389 6.95 19.35 -4.85
N LEU A 390 6.44 18.13 -4.91
CA LEU A 390 6.83 17.14 -5.91
C LEU A 390 6.59 17.63 -7.33
N ALA A 391 5.43 18.25 -7.61
CA ALA A 391 5.15 18.85 -8.90
C ALA A 391 6.20 19.91 -9.29
N GLN A 392 6.55 20.81 -8.37
CA GLN A 392 7.60 21.82 -8.60
C GLN A 392 8.98 21.18 -8.86
N LEU A 393 9.34 20.14 -8.12
CA LEU A 393 10.61 19.43 -8.31
C LEU A 393 10.66 18.73 -9.68
N VAL A 394 9.56 18.09 -10.10
CA VAL A 394 9.46 17.44 -11.42
C VAL A 394 9.51 18.46 -12.56
N ASP A 395 8.85 19.61 -12.40
CA ASP A 395 8.91 20.69 -13.37
C ASP A 395 10.33 21.28 -13.47
N ALA A 396 11.00 21.47 -12.34
CA ALA A 396 12.38 21.94 -12.28
C ALA A 396 13.38 20.95 -12.88
N LEU A 397 13.13 19.65 -12.76
CA LEU A 397 13.91 18.58 -13.38
C LEU A 397 13.74 18.55 -14.91
N ARG A 398 12.51 18.81 -15.39
CA ARG A 398 12.18 18.79 -16.82
C ARG A 398 12.55 20.07 -17.57
N ALA A 399 12.68 21.18 -16.85
CA ALA A 399 13.04 22.46 -17.45
C ALA A 399 14.44 22.36 -18.11
N PRO A 400 14.60 22.76 -19.38
CA PRO A 400 15.93 22.86 -19.97
C PRO A 400 16.76 23.83 -19.15
N GLU A 401 18.08 23.59 -19.05
CA GLU A 401 19.03 24.61 -18.60
C GLU A 401 18.91 25.79 -19.58
N GLU A 402 18.04 26.75 -19.29
CA GLU A 402 18.07 28.04 -19.97
C GLU A 402 19.40 28.68 -19.59
N SER A 403 20.33 28.55 -20.53
CA SER A 403 21.53 29.34 -20.75
C SER A 403 21.64 30.52 -19.80
N VAL A 404 22.34 30.31 -18.68
CA VAL A 404 23.01 31.40 -17.97
C VAL A 404 24.08 31.92 -18.94
N ARG A 405 23.70 32.92 -19.74
CA ARG A 405 24.63 33.75 -20.52
C ARG A 405 24.81 35.09 -19.84
#